data_AF-R4G8W2-F1
#
_entry.id   AF-R4G8W2-F1
#
_cell.length_a   1.000
_cell.length_b   1.000
_cell.length_c   1.000
_cell.angle_alpha   90.00
_cell.angle_beta   90.00
_cell.angle_gamma   90.00
#
_symmetry.space_group_name_H-M   'P 1'
#
loop_
_entity.id
_entity.type
_entity.pdbx_description
1 polymer ?
#
loop_
_entity_poly.entity_id
_entity_poly.type
_entity_poly.pdbx_seq_one_letter_code
_entity_poly.pdbx_strand_id
1 'polypeptide(L)'
;SFQISKYHIWFHLGVAHWLDIAMYKAMQRIEKAVDLDELIPVDASVKYSSSAVDTLSIFYQIKVFWKQLSWPDIEGAFTFVAKIMDDICRCSVHYADKMGDKVATMGDSNAYGKQFEVTNEWCLAINNIDYVRQSIEPFVNELGLDDIVQKLSAVNTETAADHCKQTLLLVIDNAVDTVKNKIIDLLDMVAIKMAPVAKRFLLEGAEILNQDNNHIERLMQYLDSNLITLHSQLNNDNFERILTILWDKVYDILTQVVNDSLEKRRPPNFFENLSNTLSILVGFFKQSENVENNDSYKKIKHILELHGMGTEELIHKYYLDRLLEQNSPMSPTYGMLTIRMQFVHYMLRIEILNARNLLPHDSNGSCDPFVKMHLLPEEKFTSVVKPKTKIHKKNLFPLFDETFTIQLSKDQYELPNGILHLIVKDEDFLGMSSQFVAEAFVLLSEIPRTTMETSLHEMAQVHLKLTKPTNQDTNIIKVLEHRQGEKLAKDFIKKLKTKMVVPSNNVETHNGN
;
A
#
# COMPACT_ATOMS: atom_id res chain seq x y z
N SER A 1 -35.76 26.09 65.12
CA SER A 1 -34.44 26.37 64.53
C SER A 1 -34.65 27.38 63.41
N PHE A 2 -34.12 28.60 63.53
CA PHE A 2 -34.19 29.59 62.46
C PHE A 2 -33.22 29.17 61.35
N GLN A 3 -33.74 28.56 60.28
CA GLN A 3 -32.94 28.26 59.09
C GLN A 3 -32.86 29.54 58.25
N ILE A 4 -31.63 30.01 57.98
CA ILE A 4 -31.40 31.09 57.03
C ILE A 4 -31.82 30.57 55.65
N SER A 5 -32.84 31.17 55.05
CA SER A 5 -33.29 30.81 53.70
C SER A 5 -32.49 31.57 52.64
N LYS A 6 -32.23 30.95 51.50
CA LYS A 6 -31.56 31.56 50.33
C LYS A 6 -30.16 32.16 50.55
N TYR A 7 -29.44 31.74 51.60
CA TYR A 7 -28.06 32.20 51.85
C TYR A 7 -27.12 31.89 50.69
N HIS A 8 -27.35 30.81 49.95
CA HIS A 8 -26.53 30.39 48.81
C HIS A 8 -26.44 31.46 47.71
N ILE A 9 -27.48 32.31 47.55
CA ILE A 9 -27.48 33.39 46.55
C ILE A 9 -26.35 34.39 46.83
N TRP A 10 -26.08 34.70 48.10
CA TRP A 10 -25.01 35.63 48.49
C TRP A 10 -23.62 35.07 48.17
N PHE A 11 -23.46 33.75 48.23
CA PHE A 11 -22.18 33.08 48.03
C PHE A 11 -21.97 32.59 46.59
N HIS A 12 -22.99 32.63 45.73
CA HIS A 12 -22.91 32.12 44.36
C HIS A 12 -21.74 32.72 43.57
N LEU A 13 -21.61 34.06 43.58
CA LEU A 13 -20.49 34.76 42.92
C LEU A 13 -19.14 34.40 43.55
N GLY A 14 -19.10 34.22 44.87
CA GLY A 14 -17.89 33.83 45.59
C GLY A 14 -17.42 32.42 45.23
N VAL A 15 -18.35 31.46 45.13
CA VAL A 15 -18.05 30.08 44.72
C VAL A 15 -17.62 30.02 43.26
N ALA A 16 -18.30 30.74 42.37
CA ALA A 16 -17.91 30.84 40.96
C ALA A 16 -16.47 31.37 40.82
N HIS A 17 -16.16 32.47 41.52
CA HIS A 17 -14.82 33.05 41.50
C HIS A 17 -13.76 32.14 42.15
N TRP A 18 -14.13 31.41 43.21
CA TRP A 18 -13.26 30.43 43.81
C TRP A 18 -12.90 29.31 42.82
N LEU A 19 -13.87 28.81 42.04
CA LEU A 19 -13.62 27.79 41.03
C LEU A 19 -12.65 28.29 39.96
N ASP A 20 -12.75 29.55 39.53
CA ASP A 20 -11.80 30.13 38.57
C ASP A 20 -10.36 30.18 39.14
N ILE A 21 -10.21 30.60 40.40
CA ILE A 21 -8.90 30.61 41.07
C ILE A 21 -8.38 29.19 41.29
N ALA A 22 -9.26 28.25 41.65
CA ALA A 22 -8.92 26.85 41.86
C ALA A 22 -8.40 26.22 40.56
N MET A 23 -9.07 26.49 39.43
CA MET A 23 -8.65 26.05 38.11
C MET A 23 -7.25 26.59 37.76
N TYR A 24 -7.04 27.89 37.91
CA TYR A 24 -5.73 28.50 37.64
C TYR A 24 -4.61 27.89 38.50
N LYS A 25 -4.86 27.71 39.80
CA LYS A 25 -3.91 27.06 40.71
C LYS A 25 -3.70 25.59 40.40
N ALA A 26 -4.72 24.87 39.95
CA ALA A 26 -4.64 23.48 39.53
C ALA A 26 -3.69 23.35 38.33
N MET A 27 -3.87 24.18 37.28
CA MET A 27 -2.99 24.19 36.12
C MET A 27 -1.53 24.44 36.50
N GLN A 28 -1.24 25.43 37.35
CA GLN A 28 0.12 25.70 37.83
C GLN A 28 0.74 24.53 38.62
N ARG A 29 -0.07 23.81 39.41
CA ARG A 29 0.41 22.64 40.16
C ARG A 29 0.67 21.45 39.25
N ILE A 30 -0.19 21.24 38.25
CA ILE A 30 -0.03 20.23 37.22
C ILE A 30 1.27 20.47 36.46
N GLU A 31 1.52 21.71 36.01
CA GLU A 31 2.75 22.07 35.32
C GLU A 31 3.99 21.75 36.16
N LYS A 32 4.00 22.16 37.44
CA LYS A 32 5.11 21.84 38.35
C LYS A 32 5.28 20.34 38.60
N ALA A 33 4.18 19.60 38.71
CA ALA A 33 4.22 18.15 38.89
C ALA A 33 4.87 17.48 37.67
N VAL A 34 4.50 17.91 36.45
CA VAL A 34 5.13 17.43 35.22
C VAL A 34 6.61 17.81 35.17
N ASP A 35 6.97 19.05 35.50
CA ASP A 35 8.36 19.52 35.47
C ASP A 35 9.27 18.69 36.41
N LEU A 36 8.78 18.40 37.62
CA LEU A 36 9.51 17.63 38.64
C LEU A 36 9.53 16.12 38.39
N ASP A 37 8.67 15.60 37.52
CA ASP A 37 8.57 14.16 37.27
C ASP A 37 9.82 13.62 36.57
N GLU A 38 10.47 12.62 37.16
CA GLU A 38 11.60 11.94 36.52
C GLU A 38 11.16 10.83 35.56
N LEU A 39 9.84 10.63 35.38
CA LEU A 39 9.24 9.58 34.55
C LEU A 39 9.71 8.20 34.97
N ILE A 40 9.66 7.95 36.28
CA ILE A 40 9.95 6.66 36.90
C ILE A 40 8.63 6.09 37.44
N PRO A 41 8.36 4.77 37.30
CA PRO A 41 7.17 4.16 37.86
C PRO A 41 7.06 4.38 39.38
N VAL A 42 5.85 4.67 39.86
CA VAL A 42 5.60 4.87 41.30
C VAL A 42 5.88 3.61 42.12
N ASP A 43 5.60 2.44 41.54
CA ASP A 43 5.89 1.13 42.11
C ASP A 43 6.12 0.10 40.98
N ALA A 44 6.72 -1.05 41.31
CA ALA A 44 6.98 -2.14 40.37
C ALA A 44 5.71 -2.74 39.74
N SER A 45 4.55 -2.54 40.38
CA SER A 45 3.26 -3.06 39.91
C SER A 45 2.51 -2.14 38.94
N VAL A 46 2.92 -0.88 38.81
CA VAL A 46 2.20 0.14 38.03
C VAL A 46 3.08 0.71 36.93
N LYS A 47 2.46 1.14 35.83
CA LYS A 47 3.16 1.70 34.66
C LYS A 47 2.88 3.20 34.47
N TYR A 48 2.76 3.93 35.57
CA TYR A 48 2.60 5.38 35.62
C TYR A 48 3.53 5.99 36.68
N SER A 49 3.90 7.26 36.51
CA SER A 49 4.81 8.01 37.37
C SER A 49 4.08 8.97 38.31
N SER A 50 4.84 9.69 39.13
CA SER A 50 4.31 10.52 40.23
C SER A 50 3.40 11.65 39.77
N SER A 51 3.69 12.30 38.63
CA SER A 51 2.90 13.46 38.19
C SER A 51 1.43 13.12 37.89
N ALA A 52 1.15 11.89 37.47
CA ALA A 52 -0.22 11.43 37.22
C ALA A 52 -0.98 11.31 38.55
N VAL A 53 -0.34 10.76 39.58
CA VAL A 53 -0.89 10.65 40.94
C VAL A 53 -1.10 12.03 41.58
N ASP A 54 -0.16 12.95 41.39
CA ASP A 54 -0.27 14.33 41.87
C ASP A 54 -1.42 15.07 41.20
N THR A 55 -1.62 14.85 39.89
CA THR A 55 -2.73 15.41 39.13
C THR A 55 -4.08 14.90 39.65
N LEU A 56 -4.21 13.58 39.87
CA LEU A 56 -5.42 13.00 40.47
C LEU A 56 -5.67 13.51 41.90
N SER A 57 -4.61 13.76 42.67
CA SER A 57 -4.71 14.32 44.02
C SER A 57 -5.29 15.75 44.00
N ILE A 58 -4.96 16.55 42.98
CA ILE A 58 -5.57 17.87 42.75
C ILE A 58 -7.07 17.72 42.45
N PHE A 59 -7.43 16.78 41.58
CA PHE A 59 -8.85 16.50 41.27
C PHE A 59 -9.60 16.09 42.53
N TYR A 60 -9.02 15.19 43.32
CA TYR A 60 -9.59 14.75 44.59
C TYR A 60 -9.84 15.92 45.56
N GLN A 61 -8.91 16.87 45.68
CA GLN A 61 -9.09 18.06 46.52
C GLN A 61 -10.28 18.92 46.06
N ILE A 62 -10.45 19.12 44.75
CA ILE A 62 -11.59 19.86 44.19
C ILE A 62 -12.91 19.14 44.50
N LYS A 63 -12.94 17.81 44.35
CA LYS A 63 -14.11 16.98 44.71
C LYS A 63 -14.45 17.07 46.20
N VAL A 64 -13.45 16.98 47.08
CA VAL A 64 -13.68 17.07 48.54
C VAL A 64 -14.26 18.44 48.89
N PHE A 65 -13.72 19.52 48.33
CA PHE A 65 -14.27 20.85 48.51
C PHE A 65 -15.72 20.94 48.04
N TRP A 66 -16.03 20.41 46.86
CA TRP A 66 -17.39 20.38 46.32
C TRP A 66 -18.37 19.65 47.25
N LYS A 67 -18.01 18.46 47.75
CA LYS A 67 -18.84 17.70 48.69
C LYS A 67 -19.05 18.45 50.01
N GLN A 68 -18.01 19.10 50.52
CA GLN A 68 -18.09 19.89 51.75
C GLN A 68 -18.96 21.14 51.61
N LEU A 69 -19.01 21.72 50.41
CA LEU A 69 -19.87 22.87 50.12
C LEU A 69 -21.36 22.53 50.32
N SER A 70 -21.74 21.27 50.08
CA SER A 70 -23.11 20.75 50.29
C SER A 70 -24.16 21.73 49.75
N TRP A 71 -23.98 22.13 48.48
CA TRP A 71 -24.73 23.24 47.90
C TRP A 71 -26.24 22.92 47.90
N PRO A 72 -27.08 23.79 48.47
CA PRO A 72 -28.48 23.48 48.72
C PRO A 72 -29.39 23.65 47.50
N ASP A 73 -28.95 24.40 46.49
CA ASP A 73 -29.73 24.74 45.30
C ASP A 73 -29.40 23.81 44.13
N ILE A 74 -30.41 23.19 43.53
CA ILE A 74 -30.23 22.10 42.57
C ILE A 74 -29.75 22.63 41.21
N GLU A 75 -30.33 23.74 40.73
CA GLU A 75 -29.97 24.35 39.44
C GLU A 75 -28.55 24.94 39.48
N GLY A 76 -28.21 25.65 40.56
CA GLY A 76 -26.86 26.12 40.82
C GLY A 76 -25.87 24.97 40.99
N ALA A 77 -26.26 23.87 41.65
CA ALA A 77 -25.39 22.71 41.80
C ALA A 77 -25.05 22.06 40.47
N PHE A 78 -26.04 21.90 39.59
CA PHE A 78 -25.84 21.41 38.23
C PHE A 78 -24.86 22.30 37.46
N THR A 79 -25.04 23.62 37.54
CA THR A 79 -24.16 24.60 36.86
C THR A 79 -22.71 24.52 37.36
N PHE A 80 -22.51 24.38 38.68
CA PHE A 80 -21.17 24.23 39.25
C PHE A 80 -20.54 22.89 38.91
N VAL A 81 -21.29 21.79 38.90
CA VAL A 81 -20.78 20.48 38.46
C VAL A 81 -20.36 20.53 36.99
N ALA A 82 -21.17 21.13 36.11
CA ALA A 82 -20.82 21.33 34.71
C ALA A 82 -19.53 22.14 34.54
N LYS A 83 -19.35 23.20 35.35
CA LYS A 83 -18.11 23.99 35.36
C LYS A 83 -16.91 23.20 35.86
N ILE A 84 -17.04 22.48 36.97
CA ILE A 84 -15.97 21.62 37.52
C ILE A 84 -15.55 20.59 36.48
N MET A 85 -16.50 20.01 35.76
CA MET A 85 -16.24 19.06 34.69
C MET A 85 -15.42 19.64 33.54
N ASP A 86 -15.82 20.81 33.04
CA ASP A 86 -15.04 21.54 32.02
C ASP A 86 -13.63 21.86 32.52
N ASP A 87 -13.51 22.33 33.77
CA ASP A 87 -12.24 22.67 34.40
C ASP A 87 -11.32 21.43 34.50
N ILE A 88 -11.85 20.27 34.89
CA ILE A 88 -11.11 19.00 34.97
C ILE A 88 -10.67 18.53 33.58
N CYS A 89 -11.55 18.59 32.58
CA CYS A 89 -11.18 18.28 31.19
C CYS A 89 -10.03 19.16 30.71
N ARG A 90 -10.13 20.48 30.94
CA ARG A 90 -9.07 21.44 30.56
C ARG A 90 -7.77 21.17 31.30
N CYS A 91 -7.83 20.76 32.57
CA CYS A 91 -6.65 20.32 33.32
C CYS A 91 -6.04 19.02 32.76
N SER A 92 -6.85 18.03 32.39
CA SER A 92 -6.38 16.78 31.77
C SER A 92 -5.71 17.02 30.41
N VAL A 93 -6.29 17.89 29.58
CA VAL A 93 -5.68 18.30 28.30
C VAL A 93 -4.38 19.04 28.54
N HIS A 94 -4.36 19.99 29.49
CA HIS A 94 -3.14 20.72 29.84
C HIS A 94 -2.02 19.81 30.34
N TYR A 95 -2.37 18.80 31.16
CA TYR A 95 -1.43 17.77 31.59
C TYR A 95 -0.87 16.99 30.40
N ALA A 96 -1.73 16.57 29.47
CA ALA A 96 -1.30 15.84 28.28
C ALA A 96 -0.36 16.66 27.38
N ASP A 97 -0.66 17.94 27.16
CA ASP A 97 0.19 18.83 26.38
C ASP A 97 1.57 19.00 27.03
N LYS A 98 1.61 19.27 28.35
CA LYS A 98 2.88 19.42 29.09
C LYS A 98 3.70 18.14 29.12
N MET A 99 3.03 17.00 29.28
CA MET A 99 3.68 15.70 29.27
C MET A 99 4.27 15.41 27.89
N GLY A 100 3.54 15.72 26.81
CA GLY A 100 4.01 15.61 25.44
C GLY A 100 5.23 16.48 25.16
N ASP A 101 5.20 17.75 25.55
CA ASP A 101 6.34 18.68 25.41
C ASP A 101 7.59 18.16 26.13
N LYS A 102 7.42 17.56 27.31
CA LYS A 102 8.53 17.01 28.11
C LYS A 102 9.22 15.84 27.41
N VAL A 103 8.46 14.89 26.88
CA VAL A 103 9.04 13.72 26.20
C VAL A 103 9.49 14.00 24.76
N ALA A 104 8.97 15.04 24.10
CA ALA A 104 9.32 15.39 22.73
C ALA A 104 10.84 15.60 22.50
N THR A 105 11.57 16.03 23.53
CA THR A 105 13.04 16.21 23.49
C THR A 105 13.85 14.97 23.87
N MET A 106 13.18 13.89 24.31
CA MET A 106 13.82 12.65 24.76
C MET A 106 13.99 11.65 23.61
N GLY A 107 15.02 10.80 23.69
CA GLY A 107 15.27 9.70 22.75
C GLY A 107 16.12 10.06 21.52
N ASP A 108 16.53 11.33 21.35
CA ASP A 108 17.43 11.73 20.25
C ASP A 108 18.90 11.50 20.64
N SER A 109 19.53 10.48 20.03
CA SER A 109 20.96 10.19 20.25
C SER A 109 21.87 11.22 19.56
N ASN A 110 22.76 11.88 20.33
CA ASN A 110 23.69 12.91 19.82
C ASN A 110 25.03 12.39 19.27
N ALA A 111 25.28 11.08 19.26
CA ALA A 111 26.56 10.52 18.85
C ALA A 111 26.46 9.77 17.51
N TYR A 112 27.11 10.32 16.48
CA TYR A 112 27.43 9.71 15.16
C TYR A 112 26.30 9.32 14.20
N GLY A 113 25.04 9.48 14.59
CA GLY A 113 23.90 9.44 13.68
C GLY A 113 22.63 9.67 14.48
N LYS A 114 21.77 10.59 14.05
CA LYS A 114 20.47 10.84 14.70
C LYS A 114 19.59 9.59 14.57
N GLN A 115 19.70 8.68 15.54
CA GLN A 115 18.83 7.52 15.66
C GLN A 115 17.93 7.75 16.88
N PHE A 116 16.65 7.88 16.60
CA PHE A 116 15.62 7.90 17.62
C PHE A 116 15.34 6.47 18.06
N GLU A 117 15.30 6.25 19.37
CA GLU A 117 14.86 5.00 19.97
C GLU A 117 13.74 5.31 20.96
N VAL A 118 12.72 4.45 20.97
CA VAL A 118 11.61 4.55 21.90
C VAL A 118 12.14 4.24 23.28
N THR A 119 12.00 5.21 24.19
CA THR A 119 12.45 5.07 25.57
C THR A 119 11.29 4.74 26.50
N ASN A 120 11.59 4.26 27.71
CA ASN A 120 10.56 3.94 28.70
C ASN A 120 9.77 5.19 29.12
N GLU A 121 10.42 6.35 29.13
CA GLU A 121 9.84 7.64 29.47
C GLU A 121 8.69 8.01 28.53
N TRP A 122 8.82 7.74 27.22
CA TRP A 122 7.74 7.90 26.25
C TRP A 122 6.53 7.04 26.60
N CYS A 123 6.76 5.78 26.94
CA CYS A 123 5.69 4.85 27.28
C CYS A 123 4.99 5.25 28.59
N LEU A 124 5.76 5.69 29.59
CA LEU A 124 5.22 6.16 30.87
C LEU A 124 4.43 7.45 30.70
N ALA A 125 4.89 8.39 29.89
CA ALA A 125 4.13 9.59 29.54
C ALA A 125 2.76 9.26 28.91
N ILE A 126 2.70 8.31 27.97
CA ILE A 126 1.45 7.86 27.35
C ILE A 126 0.53 7.21 28.39
N ASN A 127 1.07 6.32 29.22
CA ASN A 127 0.29 5.64 30.26
C ASN A 127 -0.19 6.61 31.33
N ASN A 128 0.59 7.63 31.67
CA ASN A 128 0.20 8.69 32.61
C ASN A 128 -1.03 9.44 32.12
N ILE A 129 -1.03 9.84 30.84
CA ILE A 129 -2.17 10.52 30.23
C ILE A 129 -3.39 9.60 30.21
N ASP A 130 -3.19 8.32 29.88
CA ASP A 130 -4.27 7.33 29.92
C ASP A 130 -4.80 7.10 31.35
N TYR A 131 -3.93 7.09 32.36
CA TYR A 131 -4.32 6.99 33.76
C TYR A 131 -5.14 8.20 34.22
N VAL A 132 -4.73 9.42 33.84
CA VAL A 132 -5.52 10.63 34.07
C VAL A 132 -6.87 10.55 33.36
N ARG A 133 -6.91 10.09 32.10
CA ARG A 133 -8.15 9.89 31.35
C ARG A 133 -9.09 8.89 32.03
N GLN A 134 -8.58 7.75 32.48
CA GLN A 134 -9.37 6.72 33.18
C GLN A 134 -10.00 7.24 34.47
N SER A 135 -9.40 8.26 35.10
CA SER A 135 -9.94 8.87 36.32
C SER A 135 -11.15 9.78 36.09
N ILE A 136 -11.36 10.28 34.87
CA ILE A 136 -12.41 11.26 34.57
C ILE A 136 -13.80 10.67 34.85
N GLU A 137 -14.11 9.50 34.30
CA GLU A 137 -15.44 8.89 34.42
C GLU A 137 -15.81 8.52 35.88
N PRO A 138 -14.96 7.85 36.68
CA PRO A 138 -15.19 7.66 38.11
C PRO A 138 -15.35 8.97 38.88
N PHE A 139 -14.56 9.99 38.54
CA PHE A 139 -14.63 11.29 39.19
C PHE A 139 -16.03 11.91 39.04
N VAL A 140 -16.64 11.83 37.85
CA VAL A 140 -17.98 12.38 37.61
C VAL A 140 -19.04 11.63 38.40
N ASN A 141 -18.99 10.29 38.40
CA ASN A 141 -19.92 9.48 39.17
C ASN A 141 -19.86 9.84 40.66
N GLU A 142 -18.66 10.10 41.18
CA GLU A 142 -18.47 10.50 42.56
C GLU A 142 -18.83 11.95 42.90
N LEU A 143 -19.02 12.84 41.92
CA LEU A 143 -19.50 14.21 42.14
C LEU A 143 -20.98 14.27 42.56
N GLY A 144 -21.71 13.15 42.48
CA GLY A 144 -23.12 13.07 42.85
C GLY A 144 -24.06 13.46 41.73
N LEU A 145 -23.63 13.30 40.47
CA LEU A 145 -24.43 13.66 39.29
C LEU A 145 -25.80 12.95 39.28
N ASP A 146 -25.84 11.66 39.62
CA ASP A 146 -27.11 10.91 39.66
C ASP A 146 -28.06 11.43 40.75
N ASP A 147 -27.55 11.86 41.90
CA ASP A 147 -28.36 12.47 42.97
C ASP A 147 -28.92 13.84 42.56
N ILE A 148 -28.12 14.64 41.84
CA ILE A 148 -28.57 15.94 41.29
C ILE A 148 -29.66 15.72 40.23
N VAL A 149 -29.48 14.75 39.32
CA VAL A 149 -30.47 14.46 38.27
C VAL A 149 -31.78 13.93 38.87
N GLN A 150 -31.72 13.04 39.86
CA GLN A 150 -32.92 12.57 40.57
C GLN A 150 -33.66 13.71 41.28
N LYS A 151 -32.93 14.66 41.86
CA LYS A 151 -33.53 15.84 42.50
C LYS A 151 -34.10 16.82 41.47
N LEU A 152 -33.49 16.95 40.29
CA LEU A 152 -34.00 17.74 39.17
C LEU A 152 -35.31 17.17 38.60
N SER A 153 -35.43 15.84 38.47
CA SER A 153 -36.67 15.21 37.97
C SER A 153 -37.85 15.35 38.93
N ALA A 154 -37.58 15.53 40.21
CA ALA A 154 -38.60 15.81 41.22
C ALA A 154 -39.12 17.27 41.18
N VAL A 155 -38.32 18.21 40.64
CA VAL A 155 -38.64 19.65 40.58
C VAL A 155 -39.14 20.07 39.19
N ASN A 156 -38.63 19.46 38.12
CA ASN A 156 -38.98 19.72 36.73
C ASN A 156 -39.70 18.51 36.09
N THR A 157 -40.04 18.58 34.79
CA THR A 157 -40.55 17.40 34.07
C THR A 157 -39.45 16.34 33.93
N GLU A 158 -39.83 15.07 33.99
CA GLU A 158 -38.93 13.91 33.83
C GLU A 158 -38.08 14.02 32.56
N THR A 159 -38.68 14.50 31.47
CA THR A 159 -38.02 14.78 30.19
C THR A 159 -36.91 15.84 30.26
N ALA A 160 -37.07 16.88 31.09
CA ALA A 160 -36.07 17.94 31.22
C ALA A 160 -34.85 17.47 32.01
N ALA A 161 -35.08 16.68 33.07
CA ALA A 161 -34.01 16.07 33.85
C ALA A 161 -33.20 15.06 33.03
N ASP A 162 -33.88 14.26 32.20
CA ASP A 162 -33.23 13.34 31.27
C ASP A 162 -32.38 14.08 30.23
N HIS A 163 -32.89 15.16 29.65
CA HIS A 163 -32.10 15.99 28.72
C HIS A 163 -30.86 16.60 29.39
N CYS A 164 -30.97 17.09 30.63
CA CYS A 164 -29.84 17.60 31.41
C CYS A 164 -28.78 16.51 31.69
N LYS A 165 -29.22 15.29 32.04
CA LYS A 165 -28.32 14.13 32.22
C LYS A 165 -27.57 13.81 30.93
N GLN A 166 -28.29 13.74 29.80
CA GLN A 166 -27.68 13.44 28.49
C GLN A 166 -26.67 14.50 28.07
N THR A 167 -26.95 15.80 28.35
CA THR A 167 -26.00 16.87 28.03
C THR A 167 -24.70 16.72 28.81
N LEU A 168 -24.76 16.39 30.11
CA LEU A 168 -23.56 16.18 30.90
C LEU A 168 -22.79 14.92 30.49
N LEU A 169 -23.48 13.81 30.18
CA LEU A 169 -22.81 12.61 29.65
C LEU A 169 -22.08 12.90 28.34
N LEU A 170 -22.68 13.65 27.42
CA LEU A 170 -22.02 14.08 26.19
C LEU A 170 -20.77 14.95 26.46
N VAL A 171 -20.80 15.81 27.48
CA VAL A 171 -19.62 16.59 27.89
C VAL A 171 -18.51 15.67 28.42
N ILE A 172 -18.85 14.60 29.16
CA ILE A 172 -17.88 13.59 29.62
C ILE A 172 -17.26 12.87 28.43
N ASP A 173 -18.10 12.36 27.53
CA ASP A 173 -17.66 11.58 26.39
C ASP A 173 -16.72 12.42 25.52
N ASN A 174 -17.10 13.67 25.23
CA ASN A 174 -16.26 14.62 24.51
C ASN A 174 -14.94 14.92 25.23
N ALA A 175 -14.96 15.07 26.56
CA ALA A 175 -13.76 15.30 27.36
C ALA A 175 -12.80 14.11 27.31
N VAL A 176 -13.33 12.91 27.54
CA VAL A 176 -12.59 11.65 27.47
C VAL A 176 -12.01 11.46 26.08
N ASP A 177 -12.78 11.70 25.02
CA ASP A 177 -12.33 11.59 23.64
C ASP A 177 -11.28 12.65 23.28
N THR A 178 -11.39 13.87 23.81
CA THR A 178 -10.36 14.90 23.63
C THR A 178 -9.02 14.46 24.22
N VAL A 179 -9.03 13.86 25.41
CA VAL A 179 -7.80 13.32 26.02
C VAL A 179 -7.31 12.08 25.27
N LYS A 180 -8.20 11.21 24.77
CA LYS A 180 -7.81 10.10 23.87
C LYS A 180 -7.11 10.61 22.62
N ASN A 181 -7.59 11.70 22.01
CA ASN A 181 -6.94 12.30 20.84
C ASN A 181 -5.53 12.78 21.18
N LYS A 182 -5.30 13.35 22.37
CA LYS A 182 -3.95 13.70 22.83
C LYS A 182 -3.02 12.51 23.00
N ILE A 183 -3.55 11.36 23.43
CA ILE A 183 -2.80 10.10 23.45
C ILE A 183 -2.42 9.72 22.01
N ILE A 184 -3.37 9.77 21.07
CA ILE A 184 -3.11 9.44 19.66
C ILE A 184 -2.07 10.38 19.05
N ASP A 185 -2.14 11.69 19.32
CA ASP A 185 -1.15 12.68 18.86
C ASP A 185 0.28 12.31 19.33
N LEU A 186 0.41 11.83 20.58
CA LEU A 186 1.69 11.43 21.13
C LEU A 186 2.21 10.12 20.51
N LEU A 187 1.31 9.16 20.26
CA LEU A 187 1.66 7.93 19.52
C LEU A 187 2.10 8.25 18.07
N ASP A 188 1.42 9.19 17.40
CA ASP A 188 1.80 9.64 16.06
C ASP A 188 3.17 10.34 16.09
N MET A 189 3.47 11.12 17.13
CA MET A 189 4.77 11.75 17.31
C MET A 189 5.91 10.71 17.45
N VAL A 190 5.68 9.62 18.19
CA VAL A 190 6.62 8.49 18.26
C VAL A 190 6.86 7.89 16.87
N ALA A 191 5.78 7.60 16.13
CA ALA A 191 5.87 7.05 14.79
C ALA A 191 6.59 7.99 13.80
N ILE A 192 6.34 9.31 13.89
CA ILE A 192 7.03 10.34 13.11
C ILE A 192 8.52 10.37 13.43
N LYS A 193 8.92 10.24 14.70
CA LYS A 193 10.34 10.21 15.09
C LYS A 193 11.05 8.93 14.65
N MET A 194 10.34 7.80 14.56
CA MET A 194 10.87 6.54 14.01
C MET A 194 11.02 6.56 12.48
N ALA A 195 10.17 7.33 11.77
CA ALA A 195 10.08 7.33 10.31
C ALA A 195 11.41 7.60 9.56
N PRO A 196 12.27 8.56 9.95
CA PRO A 196 13.53 8.81 9.24
C PRO A 196 14.49 7.62 9.25
N VAL A 197 14.58 6.91 10.38
CA VAL A 197 15.44 5.73 10.55
C VAL A 197 14.90 4.58 9.70
N ALA A 198 13.57 4.33 9.77
CA ALA A 198 12.91 3.33 8.95
C ALA A 198 13.09 3.61 7.44
N LYS A 199 12.89 4.85 6.99
CA LYS A 199 13.10 5.26 5.59
C LYS A 199 14.55 5.04 5.14
N ARG A 200 15.53 5.39 5.98
CA ARG A 200 16.95 5.17 5.68
C ARG A 200 17.25 3.67 5.50
N PHE A 201 16.83 2.82 6.44
CA PHE A 201 17.07 1.38 6.35
C PHE A 201 16.32 0.72 5.17
N LEU A 202 15.11 1.18 4.85
CA LEU A 202 14.38 0.74 3.65
C LEU A 202 15.15 1.04 2.36
N LEU A 203 15.70 2.25 2.23
CA LEU A 203 16.48 2.64 1.06
C LEU A 203 17.80 1.86 0.97
N GLU A 204 18.54 1.78 2.08
CA GLU A 204 19.81 1.02 2.13
C GLU A 204 19.58 -0.47 1.82
N GLY A 205 18.51 -1.07 2.36
CA GLY A 205 18.15 -2.46 2.08
C GLY A 205 17.76 -2.70 0.62
N ALA A 206 17.16 -1.71 -0.04
CA ALA A 206 16.78 -1.83 -1.44
C ALA A 206 17.95 -1.60 -2.42
N GLU A 207 18.97 -0.80 -2.06
CA GLU A 207 20.09 -0.45 -2.95
C GLU A 207 21.13 -1.56 -3.17
N ILE A 208 21.19 -2.59 -2.32
CA ILE A 208 22.31 -3.53 -2.34
C ILE A 208 22.14 -4.59 -3.44
N LEU A 209 23.08 -4.54 -4.39
CA LEU A 209 23.34 -5.56 -5.40
C LEU A 209 24.14 -6.69 -4.75
N ASN A 210 23.47 -7.79 -4.36
CA ASN A 210 24.11 -9.05 -4.00
C ASN A 210 25.26 -8.96 -2.97
N GLN A 211 24.96 -8.73 -1.68
CA GLN A 211 25.73 -9.27 -0.53
C GLN A 211 25.10 -8.83 0.80
N ASP A 212 24.78 -9.83 1.63
CA ASP A 212 24.30 -9.79 3.01
C ASP A 212 22.91 -9.13 3.29
N ASN A 213 21.94 -9.96 3.68
CA ASN A 213 20.59 -9.61 4.20
C ASN A 213 20.58 -8.67 5.43
N ASN A 214 21.73 -8.14 5.83
CA ASN A 214 21.97 -7.43 7.08
C ASN A 214 21.16 -6.13 7.19
N HIS A 215 20.78 -5.47 6.08
CA HIS A 215 20.05 -4.19 6.15
C HIS A 215 18.54 -4.34 6.39
N ILE A 216 17.90 -5.37 5.81
CA ILE A 216 16.52 -5.72 6.18
C ILE A 216 16.53 -6.24 7.62
N GLU A 217 17.51 -7.06 8.00
CA GLU A 217 17.69 -7.49 9.39
C GLU A 217 17.85 -6.30 10.34
N ARG A 218 18.59 -5.24 9.97
CA ARG A 218 18.69 -4.00 10.78
C ARG A 218 17.38 -3.26 10.90
N LEU A 219 16.59 -3.15 9.82
CA LEU A 219 15.24 -2.56 9.90
C LEU A 219 14.37 -3.37 10.85
N MET A 220 14.40 -4.70 10.72
CA MET A 220 13.63 -5.61 11.57
C MET A 220 14.09 -5.54 13.03
N GLN A 221 15.39 -5.57 13.30
CA GLN A 221 15.95 -5.42 14.65
C GLN A 221 15.59 -4.07 15.27
N TYR A 222 15.63 -3.00 14.48
CA TYR A 222 15.22 -1.68 14.94
C TYR A 222 13.73 -1.65 15.29
N LEU A 223 12.85 -2.15 14.40
CA LEU A 223 11.42 -2.20 14.67
C LEU A 223 11.09 -3.11 15.86
N ASP A 224 11.72 -4.28 15.93
CA ASP A 224 11.52 -5.28 16.98
C ASP A 224 11.96 -4.74 18.35
N SER A 225 13.15 -4.16 18.46
CA SER A 225 13.63 -3.55 19.70
C SER A 225 12.68 -2.47 20.23
N ASN A 226 12.22 -1.57 19.34
CA ASN A 226 11.27 -0.52 19.72
C ASN A 226 9.89 -1.08 20.08
N LEU A 227 9.40 -2.09 19.35
CA LEU A 227 8.12 -2.73 19.63
C LEU A 227 8.14 -3.58 20.91
N ILE A 228 9.27 -4.20 21.26
CA ILE A 228 9.44 -4.88 22.55
C ILE A 228 9.33 -3.87 23.69
N THR A 229 9.98 -2.71 23.58
CA THR A 229 9.85 -1.64 24.57
C THR A 229 8.40 -1.16 24.68
N LEU A 230 7.77 -0.84 23.55
CA LEU A 230 6.36 -0.43 23.49
C LEU A 230 5.43 -1.47 24.09
N HIS A 231 5.59 -2.75 23.74
CA HIS A 231 4.75 -3.84 24.26
C HIS A 231 4.95 -4.02 25.77
N SER A 232 6.20 -3.97 26.23
CA SER A 232 6.50 -4.19 27.64
C SER A 232 5.97 -3.07 28.54
N GLN A 233 5.97 -1.82 28.05
CA GLN A 233 5.64 -0.65 28.86
C GLN A 233 4.23 -0.10 28.62
N LEU A 234 3.67 -0.14 27.41
CA LEU A 234 2.33 0.38 27.15
C LEU A 234 1.22 -0.55 27.66
N ASN A 235 0.04 0.04 27.81
CA ASN A 235 -1.22 -0.71 27.95
C ASN A 235 -1.60 -1.36 26.60
N ASN A 236 -2.29 -2.50 26.64
CA ASN A 236 -2.67 -3.27 25.44
C ASN A 236 -3.39 -2.41 24.38
N ASP A 237 -4.37 -1.59 24.78
CA ASP A 237 -5.12 -0.74 23.84
C ASP A 237 -4.22 0.29 23.14
N ASN A 238 -3.27 0.88 23.87
CA ASN A 238 -2.34 1.85 23.29
C ASN A 238 -1.27 1.16 22.43
N PHE A 239 -0.89 -0.08 22.77
CA PHE A 239 0.00 -0.90 21.95
C PHE A 239 -0.63 -1.26 20.59
N GLU A 240 -1.89 -1.72 20.58
CA GLU A 240 -2.60 -2.01 19.32
C GLU A 240 -2.78 -0.76 18.44
N ARG A 241 -3.04 0.39 19.08
CA ARG A 241 -3.13 1.69 18.39
C ARG A 241 -1.81 2.08 17.73
N ILE A 242 -0.69 2.03 18.47
CA ILE A 242 0.61 2.41 17.89
C ILE A 242 1.06 1.41 16.83
N LEU A 243 0.74 0.12 16.96
CA LEU A 243 1.03 -0.87 15.94
C LEU A 243 0.34 -0.51 14.60
N THR A 244 -0.91 -0.06 14.67
CA THR A 244 -1.67 0.42 13.50
C THR A 244 -1.06 1.70 12.92
N ILE A 245 -0.75 2.69 13.75
CA ILE A 245 -0.12 3.95 13.33
C ILE A 245 1.26 3.69 12.67
N LEU A 246 2.08 2.82 13.27
CA LEU A 246 3.39 2.46 12.73
C LEU A 246 3.27 1.77 11.38
N TRP A 247 2.31 0.85 11.23
CA TRP A 247 2.04 0.21 9.94
C TRP A 247 1.70 1.24 8.86
N ASP A 248 0.78 2.17 9.16
CA ASP A 248 0.36 3.20 8.21
C ASP A 248 1.55 4.11 7.82
N LYS A 249 2.38 4.53 8.79
CA LYS A 249 3.59 5.33 8.48
C LYS A 249 4.62 4.55 7.66
N VAL A 250 4.91 3.29 8.00
CA VAL A 250 5.87 2.47 7.25
C VAL A 250 5.37 2.24 5.83
N TYR A 251 4.06 2.00 5.66
CA TYR A 251 3.43 1.86 4.36
C TYR A 251 3.50 3.15 3.53
N ASP A 252 3.25 4.31 4.14
CA ASP A 252 3.39 5.62 3.48
C ASP A 252 4.83 5.87 3.03
N ILE A 253 5.81 5.56 3.88
CA ILE A 253 7.24 5.66 3.54
C ILE A 253 7.56 4.74 2.35
N LEU A 254 7.08 3.49 2.36
CA LEU A 254 7.33 2.54 1.28
C LEU A 254 6.71 3.02 -0.03
N THR A 255 5.47 3.53 0.03
CA THR A 255 4.78 4.13 -1.12
C THR A 255 5.56 5.30 -1.69
N GLN A 256 6.04 6.20 -0.84
CA GLN A 256 6.87 7.33 -1.25
C GLN A 256 8.18 6.85 -1.88
N VAL A 257 8.87 5.89 -1.27
CA VAL A 257 10.11 5.32 -1.79
C VAL A 257 9.89 4.68 -3.15
N VAL A 258 8.78 3.95 -3.36
CA VAL A 258 8.43 3.36 -4.66
C VAL A 258 8.25 4.45 -5.71
N ASN A 259 7.43 5.47 -5.43
CA ASN A 259 7.18 6.56 -6.37
C ASN A 259 8.47 7.34 -6.72
N ASP A 260 9.26 7.71 -5.72
CA ASP A 260 10.56 8.38 -5.90
C ASP A 260 11.51 7.50 -6.75
N SER A 261 11.42 6.18 -6.61
CA SER A 261 12.28 5.22 -7.31
C SER A 261 11.85 5.00 -8.76
N LEU A 262 10.55 5.10 -9.05
CA LEU A 262 10.02 5.12 -10.40
C LEU A 262 10.53 6.35 -11.16
N GLU A 263 10.45 7.53 -10.55
CA GLU A 263 10.96 8.78 -11.14
C GLU A 263 12.47 8.71 -11.41
N LYS A 264 13.23 8.14 -10.47
CA LYS A 264 14.68 7.96 -10.58
C LYS A 264 15.11 6.79 -11.47
N ARG A 265 14.17 6.02 -12.02
CA ARG A 265 14.43 4.84 -12.89
C ARG A 265 15.43 3.86 -12.29
N ARG A 266 15.22 3.49 -11.03
CA ARG A 266 16.05 2.50 -10.31
C ARG A 266 16.03 1.13 -11.04
N PRO A 267 17.06 0.28 -10.86
CA PRO A 267 17.14 -1.02 -11.53
C PRO A 267 16.11 -2.03 -11.00
N PRO A 268 15.80 -3.11 -11.74
CA PRO A 268 14.78 -4.10 -11.32
C PRO A 268 15.04 -4.72 -9.95
N ASN A 269 16.28 -5.10 -9.65
CA ASN A 269 16.67 -5.68 -8.36
C ASN A 269 16.27 -4.80 -7.16
N PHE A 270 16.27 -3.47 -7.34
CA PHE A 270 15.84 -2.55 -6.29
C PHE A 270 14.34 -2.73 -5.96
N PHE A 271 13.49 -2.88 -6.97
CA PHE A 271 12.06 -3.10 -6.80
C PHE A 271 11.75 -4.52 -6.30
N GLU A 272 12.54 -5.51 -6.71
CA GLU A 272 12.46 -6.88 -6.18
C GLU A 272 12.76 -6.91 -4.67
N ASN A 273 13.85 -6.25 -4.24
CA ASN A 273 14.20 -6.13 -2.83
C ASN A 273 13.10 -5.41 -2.02
N LEU A 274 12.50 -4.35 -2.57
CA LEU A 274 11.35 -3.68 -1.94
C LEU A 274 10.11 -4.58 -1.85
N SER A 275 9.85 -5.41 -2.87
CA SER A 275 8.75 -6.38 -2.85
C SER A 275 8.91 -7.43 -1.75
N ASN A 276 10.13 -7.95 -1.61
CA ASN A 276 10.48 -8.88 -0.53
C ASN A 276 10.35 -8.21 0.84
N THR A 277 10.85 -6.98 0.97
CA THR A 277 10.74 -6.18 2.19
C THR A 277 9.28 -5.91 2.56
N LEU A 278 8.44 -5.53 1.60
CA LEU A 278 7.01 -5.33 1.81
C LEU A 278 6.34 -6.63 2.32
N SER A 279 6.68 -7.78 1.74
CA SER A 279 6.13 -9.07 2.16
C SER A 279 6.52 -9.42 3.60
N ILE A 280 7.77 -9.16 3.99
CA ILE A 280 8.25 -9.36 5.37
C ILE A 280 7.53 -8.42 6.34
N LEU A 281 7.40 -7.13 5.99
CA LEU A 281 6.74 -6.13 6.83
C LEU A 281 5.25 -6.44 7.04
N VAL A 282 4.56 -6.93 6.01
CA VAL A 282 3.17 -7.41 6.14
C VAL A 282 3.11 -8.57 7.14
N GLY A 283 4.00 -9.56 7.00
CA GLY A 283 4.06 -10.69 7.94
C GLY A 283 4.39 -10.29 9.37
N PHE A 284 5.15 -9.21 9.56
CA PHE A 284 5.54 -8.69 10.87
C PHE A 284 4.43 -7.91 11.57
N PHE A 285 3.79 -6.94 10.88
CA PHE A 285 2.78 -6.06 11.49
C PHE A 285 1.36 -6.63 11.47
N LYS A 286 1.04 -7.51 10.53
CA LYS A 286 -0.33 -7.96 10.26
C LYS A 286 -0.35 -9.48 10.11
N GLN A 287 -0.11 -10.19 11.22
CA GLN A 287 -0.08 -11.66 11.25
C GLN A 287 -1.39 -12.35 10.83
N SER A 288 -2.53 -11.64 10.70
CA SER A 288 -3.81 -12.32 10.38
C SER A 288 -5.03 -11.48 9.93
N GLU A 289 -4.93 -10.21 9.51
CA GLU A 289 -6.13 -9.50 8.97
C GLU A 289 -5.91 -8.56 7.76
N ASN A 290 -6.75 -8.76 6.74
CA ASN A 290 -7.25 -7.84 5.69
C ASN A 290 -6.31 -6.96 4.85
N VAL A 291 -4.98 -7.09 4.93
CA VAL A 291 -4.08 -6.33 4.03
C VAL A 291 -4.29 -6.72 2.55
N GLU A 292 -4.57 -8.00 2.29
CA GLU A 292 -4.81 -8.51 0.93
C GLU A 292 -6.08 -7.94 0.28
N ASN A 293 -7.01 -7.38 1.05
CA ASN A 293 -8.22 -6.75 0.51
C ASN A 293 -8.05 -5.24 0.24
N ASN A 294 -6.92 -4.64 0.64
CA ASN A 294 -6.67 -3.23 0.41
C ASN A 294 -6.22 -2.98 -1.04
N ASP A 295 -7.00 -2.23 -1.80
CA ASP A 295 -6.71 -1.89 -3.20
C ASP A 295 -5.39 -1.13 -3.37
N SER A 296 -5.01 -0.28 -2.40
CA SER A 296 -3.74 0.45 -2.43
C SER A 296 -2.57 -0.50 -2.29
N TYR A 297 -2.67 -1.50 -1.41
CA TYR A 297 -1.64 -2.54 -1.26
C TYR A 297 -1.47 -3.35 -2.55
N LYS A 298 -2.59 -3.80 -3.15
CA LYS A 298 -2.57 -4.53 -4.43
C LYS A 298 -1.89 -3.72 -5.54
N LYS A 299 -2.17 -2.42 -5.62
CA LYS A 299 -1.56 -1.52 -6.61
C LYS A 299 -0.04 -1.43 -6.43
N ILE A 300 0.44 -1.18 -5.21
CA ILE A 300 1.88 -1.08 -4.94
C ILE A 300 2.58 -2.42 -5.18
N LYS A 301 2.01 -3.51 -4.68
CA LYS A 301 2.54 -4.86 -4.90
C LYS A 301 2.66 -5.16 -6.39
N HIS A 302 1.63 -4.86 -7.18
CA HIS A 302 1.65 -5.04 -8.63
C HIS A 302 2.74 -4.19 -9.32
N ILE A 303 2.91 -2.94 -8.90
CA ILE A 303 3.98 -2.05 -9.42
C ILE A 303 5.36 -2.64 -9.10
N LEU A 304 5.59 -3.06 -7.85
CA LEU A 304 6.84 -3.66 -7.41
C LEU A 304 7.17 -4.94 -8.20
N GLU A 305 6.20 -5.84 -8.35
CA GLU A 305 6.35 -7.08 -9.13
C GLU A 305 6.68 -6.79 -10.60
N LEU A 306 5.99 -5.83 -11.21
CA LEU A 306 6.20 -5.48 -12.62
C LEU A 306 7.56 -4.83 -12.86
N HIS A 307 7.97 -3.91 -11.98
CA HIS A 307 9.24 -3.23 -12.08
C HIS A 307 10.44 -4.09 -11.62
N GLY A 308 10.20 -5.06 -10.73
CA GLY A 308 11.19 -6.02 -10.25
C GLY A 308 11.51 -7.16 -11.22
N MET A 309 10.56 -7.50 -12.10
CA MET A 309 10.72 -8.56 -13.10
C MET A 309 11.92 -8.33 -14.03
N GLY A 310 12.68 -9.38 -14.37
CA GLY A 310 13.78 -9.28 -15.33
C GLY A 310 13.30 -8.82 -16.72
N THR A 311 14.15 -8.21 -17.53
CA THR A 311 13.72 -7.68 -18.84
C THR A 311 13.27 -8.79 -19.80
N GLU A 312 13.91 -9.95 -19.73
CA GLU A 312 13.51 -11.15 -20.50
C GLU A 312 12.11 -11.63 -20.10
N GLU A 313 11.87 -11.78 -18.80
CA GLU A 313 10.58 -12.17 -18.24
C GLU A 313 9.48 -11.14 -18.57
N LEU A 314 9.79 -9.85 -18.54
CA LEU A 314 8.85 -8.77 -18.84
C LEU A 314 8.44 -8.78 -20.33
N ILE A 315 9.38 -9.07 -21.22
CA ILE A 315 9.10 -9.28 -22.65
C ILE A 315 8.28 -10.55 -22.86
N HIS A 316 8.57 -11.63 -22.13
CA HIS A 316 7.79 -12.85 -22.21
C HIS A 316 6.34 -12.63 -21.75
N LYS A 317 6.15 -11.91 -20.65
CA LYS A 317 4.84 -11.49 -20.14
C LYS A 317 4.06 -10.67 -21.17
N TYR A 318 4.73 -9.75 -21.88
CA TYR A 318 4.11 -9.02 -22.99
C TYR A 318 3.55 -9.96 -24.06
N TYR A 319 4.31 -10.99 -24.46
CA TYR A 319 3.83 -11.95 -25.46
C TYR A 319 2.70 -12.85 -24.97
N LEU A 320 2.66 -13.17 -23.66
CA LEU A 320 1.53 -13.85 -23.05
C LEU A 320 0.26 -12.98 -23.10
N ASP A 321 0.36 -11.68 -22.79
CA ASP A 321 -0.77 -10.74 -22.92
C ASP A 321 -1.26 -10.67 -24.37
N ARG A 322 -0.34 -10.66 -25.35
CA ARG A 322 -0.67 -10.67 -26.78
C ARG A 322 -1.36 -11.96 -27.23
N LEU A 323 -0.98 -13.11 -26.67
CA LEU A 323 -1.67 -14.38 -26.93
C LEU A 323 -3.10 -14.34 -26.38
N LEU A 324 -3.31 -13.80 -25.18
CA LEU A 324 -4.66 -13.64 -24.61
C LEU A 324 -5.52 -12.72 -25.48
N GLU A 325 -4.95 -11.61 -25.97
CA GLU A 325 -5.63 -10.70 -26.91
C GLU A 325 -6.03 -11.41 -28.22
N GLN A 326 -5.17 -12.28 -28.78
CA GLN A 326 -5.48 -13.06 -29.98
C GLN A 326 -6.70 -13.98 -29.78
N ASN A 327 -6.81 -14.59 -28.60
CA ASN A 327 -7.88 -15.53 -28.26
C ASN A 327 -9.19 -14.83 -27.88
N SER A 328 -9.18 -13.51 -27.71
CA SER A 328 -10.37 -12.68 -27.49
C SER A 328 -11.35 -12.76 -28.67
N PRO A 329 -12.67 -12.58 -28.46
CA PRO A 329 -13.70 -12.59 -29.50
C PRO A 329 -13.67 -11.33 -30.41
N MET A 330 -12.51 -10.99 -30.97
CA MET A 330 -12.38 -9.97 -32.02
C MET A 330 -12.44 -10.60 -33.42
N SER A 331 -12.88 -9.80 -34.40
CA SER A 331 -12.85 -10.15 -35.82
C SER A 331 -11.39 -10.31 -36.32
N PRO A 332 -11.11 -11.26 -37.23
CA PRO A 332 -9.76 -11.48 -37.78
C PRO A 332 -9.37 -10.39 -38.78
N THR A 333 -9.20 -9.16 -38.31
CA THR A 333 -8.98 -7.96 -39.12
C THR A 333 -7.72 -8.05 -39.98
N TYR A 334 -6.67 -8.74 -39.54
CA TYR A 334 -5.41 -8.88 -40.26
C TYR A 334 -5.25 -10.22 -40.99
N GLY A 335 -6.36 -10.96 -41.13
CA GLY A 335 -6.39 -12.27 -41.78
C GLY A 335 -6.25 -13.43 -40.81
N MET A 336 -6.05 -14.61 -41.38
CA MET A 336 -5.90 -15.86 -40.63
C MET A 336 -4.78 -16.70 -41.21
N LEU A 337 -4.07 -17.40 -40.33
CA LEU A 337 -3.05 -18.38 -40.67
C LEU A 337 -3.55 -19.78 -40.30
N THR A 338 -3.52 -20.70 -41.26
CA THR A 338 -3.93 -22.10 -41.06
C THR A 338 -2.69 -22.97 -40.94
N ILE A 339 -2.59 -23.74 -39.86
CA ILE A 339 -1.44 -24.59 -39.57
C ILE A 339 -1.85 -25.96 -39.03
N ARG A 340 -0.96 -26.95 -39.11
CA ARG A 340 -1.00 -28.17 -38.29
C ARG A 340 0.26 -28.25 -37.45
N MET A 341 0.13 -28.79 -36.24
CA MET A 341 1.26 -28.94 -35.32
C MET A 341 1.15 -30.24 -34.57
N GLN A 342 2.29 -30.86 -34.27
CA GLN A 342 2.38 -31.93 -33.29
C GLN A 342 3.77 -31.97 -32.66
N PHE A 343 3.82 -32.48 -31.44
CA PHE A 343 5.05 -32.94 -30.83
C PHE A 343 5.20 -34.44 -31.02
N VAL A 344 6.33 -34.87 -31.61
CA VAL A 344 6.73 -36.28 -31.63
C VAL A 344 8.00 -36.41 -30.81
N HIS A 345 7.89 -36.97 -29.60
CA HIS A 345 8.95 -36.89 -28.58
C HIS A 345 9.35 -35.42 -28.34
N TYR A 346 10.62 -35.07 -28.56
CA TYR A 346 11.14 -33.70 -28.42
C TYR A 346 11.20 -32.93 -29.75
N MET A 347 10.54 -33.43 -30.81
CA MET A 347 10.46 -32.76 -32.11
C MET A 347 9.13 -32.05 -32.27
N LEU A 348 9.18 -30.73 -32.40
CA LEU A 348 8.06 -29.89 -32.80
C LEU A 348 7.95 -29.91 -34.32
N ARG A 349 6.90 -30.55 -34.85
CA ARG A 349 6.58 -30.54 -36.28
C ARG A 349 5.48 -29.53 -36.54
N ILE A 350 5.68 -28.67 -37.54
CA ILE A 350 4.77 -27.58 -37.90
C ILE A 350 4.58 -27.61 -39.41
N GLU A 351 3.34 -27.71 -39.87
CA GLU A 351 2.95 -27.53 -41.26
C GLU A 351 2.24 -26.19 -41.40
N ILE A 352 2.82 -25.28 -42.19
CA ILE A 352 2.19 -24.02 -42.55
C ILE A 352 1.41 -24.28 -43.83
N LEU A 353 0.08 -24.27 -43.76
CA LEU A 353 -0.79 -24.59 -44.90
C LEU A 353 -1.02 -23.35 -45.75
N ASN A 354 -1.67 -22.33 -45.19
CA ASN A 354 -2.01 -21.12 -45.91
C ASN A 354 -2.21 -19.92 -44.99
N ALA A 355 -2.13 -18.72 -45.57
CA ALA A 355 -2.70 -17.52 -44.99
C ALA A 355 -3.82 -16.98 -45.88
N ARG A 356 -4.83 -16.34 -45.28
CA ARG A 356 -5.97 -15.78 -46.00
C ARG A 356 -6.36 -14.41 -45.47
N ASN A 357 -6.92 -13.58 -46.34
CA ASN A 357 -7.36 -12.21 -46.03
C ASN A 357 -6.23 -11.35 -45.44
N LEU A 358 -5.01 -11.50 -45.96
CA LEU A 358 -3.91 -10.62 -45.58
C LEU A 358 -4.19 -9.20 -46.09
N LEU A 359 -3.94 -8.20 -45.25
CA LEU A 359 -4.04 -6.80 -45.65
C LEU A 359 -2.77 -6.41 -46.42
N PRO A 360 -2.87 -5.96 -47.68
CA PRO A 360 -1.72 -5.48 -48.44
C PRO A 360 -1.14 -4.23 -47.77
N HIS A 361 0.18 -4.17 -47.68
CA HIS A 361 0.89 -3.02 -47.12
C HIS A 361 1.23 -1.96 -48.20
N ASP A 362 1.40 -2.42 -49.45
CA ASP A 362 1.82 -1.58 -50.56
C ASP A 362 0.67 -0.96 -51.36
N SER A 363 0.90 0.23 -51.89
CA SER A 363 0.01 0.97 -52.80
C SER A 363 -0.29 0.25 -54.12
N ASN A 364 0.38 -0.87 -54.41
CA ASN A 364 0.12 -1.74 -55.56
C ASN A 364 -0.94 -2.83 -55.29
N GLY A 365 -1.39 -2.99 -54.05
CA GLY A 365 -2.41 -3.98 -53.65
C GLY A 365 -1.94 -5.44 -53.64
N SER A 366 -0.64 -5.70 -53.79
CA SER A 366 -0.04 -7.03 -53.75
C SER A 366 0.88 -7.19 -52.53
N CYS A 367 0.97 -8.41 -52.02
CA CYS A 367 1.84 -8.79 -50.89
C CYS A 367 2.68 -9.97 -51.37
N ASP A 368 3.96 -10.00 -51.01
CA ASP A 368 4.90 -11.10 -51.21
C ASP A 368 5.10 -11.84 -49.86
N PRO A 369 4.06 -12.51 -49.31
CA PRO A 369 4.12 -12.97 -47.92
C PRO A 369 5.03 -14.18 -47.71
N PHE A 370 5.59 -14.22 -46.51
CA PHE A 370 6.23 -15.40 -45.93
C PHE A 370 6.09 -15.40 -44.41
N VAL A 371 6.19 -16.59 -43.81
CA VAL A 371 6.03 -16.78 -42.36
C VAL A 371 7.38 -17.13 -41.74
N LYS A 372 7.78 -16.41 -40.70
CA LYS A 372 8.89 -16.78 -39.80
C LYS A 372 8.35 -17.40 -38.53
N MET A 373 9.01 -18.44 -38.03
CA MET A 373 8.67 -19.11 -36.77
C MET A 373 9.76 -18.87 -35.73
N HIS A 374 9.36 -18.37 -34.57
CA HIS A 374 10.23 -18.14 -33.42
C HIS A 374 9.66 -18.92 -32.22
N LEU A 375 10.54 -19.29 -31.28
CA LEU A 375 10.14 -19.83 -29.98
C LEU A 375 10.47 -18.81 -28.89
N LEU A 376 9.55 -18.63 -27.94
CA LEU A 376 9.69 -17.67 -26.85
C LEU A 376 9.56 -18.38 -25.50
N PRO A 377 10.28 -17.91 -24.48
CA PRO A 377 11.15 -16.72 -24.48
C PRO A 377 12.52 -16.98 -25.14
N GLU A 378 13.04 -15.99 -25.87
CA GLU A 378 14.10 -16.16 -26.88
C GLU A 378 15.43 -16.68 -26.28
N GLU A 379 15.73 -16.30 -25.05
CA GLU A 379 16.92 -16.72 -24.29
C GLU A 379 16.97 -18.23 -24.03
N LYS A 380 15.81 -18.90 -23.92
CA LYS A 380 15.73 -20.36 -23.74
C LYS A 380 15.87 -21.13 -25.05
N PHE A 381 15.74 -20.46 -26.20
CA PHE A 381 15.77 -21.07 -27.54
C PHE A 381 16.88 -20.51 -28.44
N THR A 382 17.95 -19.96 -27.86
CA THR A 382 19.06 -19.32 -28.60
C THR A 382 19.76 -20.24 -29.59
N SER A 383 19.80 -21.56 -29.33
CA SER A 383 20.39 -22.57 -30.22
C SER A 383 19.45 -23.02 -31.35
N VAL A 384 18.17 -22.63 -31.31
CA VAL A 384 17.17 -23.06 -32.27
C VAL A 384 17.21 -22.16 -33.52
N VAL A 385 17.42 -22.78 -34.67
CA VAL A 385 17.30 -22.10 -35.97
C VAL A 385 15.86 -21.65 -36.18
N LYS A 386 15.65 -20.40 -36.58
CA LYS A 386 14.31 -19.80 -36.83
C LYS A 386 13.87 -20.11 -38.26
N PRO A 387 12.97 -21.10 -38.50
CA PRO A 387 12.59 -21.45 -39.85
C PRO A 387 11.72 -20.37 -40.49
N LYS A 388 11.74 -20.32 -41.82
CA LYS A 388 10.89 -19.46 -42.62
C LYS A 388 10.36 -20.22 -43.85
N THR A 389 9.13 -19.89 -44.26
CA THR A 389 8.58 -20.36 -45.54
C THR A 389 9.28 -19.68 -46.72
N LYS A 390 9.06 -20.22 -47.90
CA LYS A 390 9.34 -19.53 -49.17
C LYS A 390 8.44 -18.29 -49.30
N ILE A 391 8.92 -17.34 -50.08
CA ILE A 391 8.19 -16.12 -50.42
C ILE A 391 7.27 -16.40 -51.61
N HIS A 392 5.99 -16.05 -51.49
CA HIS A 392 5.00 -16.18 -52.56
C HIS A 392 4.69 -14.82 -53.17
N LYS A 393 5.14 -14.58 -54.41
CA LYS A 393 4.99 -13.25 -55.03
C LYS A 393 3.53 -12.92 -55.37
N LYS A 394 3.13 -11.68 -55.07
CA LYS A 394 1.84 -11.05 -55.37
C LYS A 394 0.63 -11.90 -54.97
N ASN A 395 0.67 -12.46 -53.77
CA ASN A 395 -0.33 -13.42 -53.32
C ASN A 395 -0.89 -13.07 -51.93
N LEU A 396 -2.16 -12.65 -51.88
CA LEU A 396 -2.88 -12.39 -50.62
C LEU A 396 -3.48 -13.65 -49.97
N PHE A 397 -3.40 -14.78 -50.67
CA PHE A 397 -3.86 -16.11 -50.25
C PHE A 397 -2.76 -17.17 -50.49
N PRO A 398 -1.57 -17.00 -49.89
CA PRO A 398 -0.46 -17.93 -50.11
C PRO A 398 -0.84 -19.33 -49.62
N LEU A 399 -0.70 -20.32 -50.51
CA LEU A 399 -0.67 -21.74 -50.17
C LEU A 399 0.81 -22.09 -49.98
N PHE A 400 1.26 -22.18 -48.74
CA PHE A 400 2.64 -22.49 -48.41
C PHE A 400 2.87 -24.00 -48.52
N ASP A 401 2.03 -24.79 -47.85
CA ASP A 401 2.14 -26.26 -47.74
C ASP A 401 3.57 -26.73 -47.40
N GLU A 402 4.20 -26.03 -46.46
CA GLU A 402 5.58 -26.28 -46.03
C GLU A 402 5.62 -26.87 -44.61
N THR A 403 6.40 -27.95 -44.43
CA THR A 403 6.60 -28.60 -43.13
C THR A 403 7.99 -28.33 -42.58
N PHE A 404 8.04 -28.01 -41.30
CA PHE A 404 9.25 -27.74 -40.53
C PHE A 404 9.33 -28.67 -39.33
N THR A 405 10.55 -29.08 -38.97
CA THR A 405 10.81 -29.85 -37.75
C THR A 405 11.86 -29.14 -36.93
N ILE A 406 11.53 -28.87 -35.67
CA ILE A 406 12.40 -28.22 -34.71
C ILE A 406 12.71 -29.21 -33.60
N GLN A 407 13.99 -29.54 -33.40
CA GLN A 407 14.43 -30.37 -32.30
C GLN A 407 14.61 -29.52 -31.04
N LEU A 408 13.96 -29.91 -29.95
CA LEU A 408 14.09 -29.28 -28.64
C LEU A 408 14.90 -30.15 -27.69
N SER A 409 15.53 -29.51 -26.69
CA SER A 409 15.98 -30.20 -25.48
C SER A 409 14.79 -30.55 -24.58
N LYS A 410 15.04 -31.40 -23.58
CA LYS A 410 14.01 -31.72 -22.58
C LYS A 410 13.50 -30.47 -21.87
N ASP A 411 14.41 -29.61 -21.41
CA ASP A 411 14.06 -28.38 -20.68
C ASP A 411 13.26 -27.39 -21.54
N GLN A 412 13.58 -27.31 -22.84
CA GLN A 412 12.84 -26.49 -23.81
C GLN A 412 11.43 -27.04 -24.08
N TYR A 413 11.30 -28.37 -24.15
CA TYR A 413 10.03 -29.05 -24.39
C TYR A 413 9.09 -28.97 -23.17
N GLU A 414 9.64 -29.02 -21.96
CA GLU A 414 8.89 -28.94 -20.69
C GLU A 414 8.71 -27.51 -20.20
N LEU A 415 9.18 -26.52 -20.97
CA LEU A 415 9.16 -25.11 -20.57
C LEU A 415 7.72 -24.62 -20.34
N PRO A 416 7.35 -24.22 -19.11
CA PRO A 416 6.03 -23.67 -18.85
C PRO A 416 5.84 -22.37 -19.62
N ASN A 417 4.64 -22.15 -20.15
CA ASN A 417 4.28 -20.95 -20.92
C ASN A 417 5.14 -20.68 -22.17
N GLY A 418 5.91 -21.66 -22.66
CA GLY A 418 6.61 -21.52 -23.94
C GLY A 418 5.65 -21.19 -25.08
N ILE A 419 6.03 -20.30 -26.00
CA ILE A 419 5.17 -19.82 -27.08
C ILE A 419 5.83 -20.09 -28.44
N LEU A 420 5.08 -20.67 -29.37
CA LEU A 420 5.36 -20.62 -30.80
C LEU A 420 4.84 -19.30 -31.36
N HIS A 421 5.76 -18.43 -31.79
CA HIS A 421 5.46 -17.12 -32.36
C HIS A 421 5.63 -17.15 -33.89
N LEU A 422 4.53 -16.94 -34.59
CA LEU A 422 4.43 -16.94 -36.04
C LEU A 422 4.35 -15.48 -36.52
N ILE A 423 5.29 -15.08 -37.38
CA ILE A 423 5.40 -13.71 -37.86
C ILE A 423 5.21 -13.72 -39.38
N VAL A 424 4.12 -13.13 -39.85
CA VAL A 424 3.88 -12.90 -41.28
C VAL A 424 4.59 -11.61 -41.69
N LYS A 425 5.40 -11.70 -42.74
CA LYS A 425 6.12 -10.56 -43.32
C LYS A 425 5.86 -10.46 -44.80
N ASP A 426 5.97 -9.25 -45.31
CA ASP A 426 6.00 -8.91 -46.73
C ASP A 426 7.47 -8.68 -47.14
N GLU A 427 7.88 -9.12 -48.32
CA GLU A 427 9.21 -8.87 -48.87
C GLU A 427 9.12 -7.85 -50.01
N ASP A 428 9.76 -6.69 -49.84
CA ASP A 428 9.60 -5.57 -50.77
C ASP A 428 10.40 -5.79 -52.06
N PHE A 429 10.12 -4.95 -53.07
CA PHE A 429 10.77 -5.00 -54.37
C PHE A 429 12.30 -5.05 -54.28
N LEU A 430 12.91 -6.04 -54.95
CA LEU A 430 14.34 -6.39 -54.94
C LEU A 430 14.87 -7.02 -53.63
N GLY A 431 14.02 -7.36 -52.66
CA GLY A 431 14.41 -8.07 -51.44
C GLY A 431 15.27 -7.23 -50.47
N MET A 432 15.24 -5.90 -50.61
CA MET A 432 16.05 -4.99 -49.79
C MET A 432 15.50 -4.80 -48.37
N SER A 433 14.19 -4.99 -48.18
CA SER A 433 13.52 -4.88 -46.87
C SER A 433 12.42 -5.93 -46.72
N SER A 434 12.13 -6.31 -45.47
CA SER A 434 10.97 -7.15 -45.14
C SER A 434 10.13 -6.48 -44.07
N GLN A 435 8.90 -6.16 -44.42
CA GLN A 435 7.96 -5.44 -43.57
C GLN A 435 7.13 -6.40 -42.72
N PHE A 436 6.77 -5.98 -41.51
CA PHE A 436 5.91 -6.76 -40.64
C PHE A 436 4.44 -6.61 -41.08
N VAL A 437 3.77 -7.74 -41.35
CA VAL A 437 2.37 -7.78 -41.76
C VAL A 437 1.46 -8.13 -40.59
N ALA A 438 1.73 -9.20 -39.86
CA ALA A 438 0.96 -9.59 -38.68
C ALA A 438 1.69 -10.68 -37.90
N GLU A 439 1.17 -11.03 -36.73
CA GLU A 439 1.67 -12.14 -35.94
C GLU A 439 0.55 -12.99 -35.34
N ALA A 440 0.89 -14.24 -35.04
CA ALA A 440 0.08 -15.17 -34.29
C ALA A 440 0.91 -15.94 -33.26
N PHE A 441 0.24 -16.46 -32.24
CA PHE A 441 0.84 -17.12 -31.09
C PHE A 441 0.12 -18.43 -30.78
N VAL A 442 0.87 -19.42 -30.31
CA VAL A 442 0.36 -20.70 -29.80
C VAL A 442 1.16 -21.09 -28.57
N LEU A 443 0.49 -21.50 -27.49
CA LEU A 443 1.18 -22.10 -26.34
C LEU A 443 1.72 -23.48 -26.71
N LEU A 444 2.98 -23.75 -26.40
CA LEU A 444 3.57 -25.07 -26.65
C LEU A 444 2.84 -26.18 -25.89
N SER A 445 2.23 -25.87 -24.75
CA SER A 445 1.41 -26.80 -23.97
C SER A 445 0.09 -27.18 -24.65
N GLU A 446 -0.42 -26.36 -25.59
CA GLU A 446 -1.65 -26.62 -26.35
C GLU A 446 -1.40 -27.51 -27.57
N ILE A 447 -0.13 -27.74 -27.95
CA ILE A 447 0.22 -28.54 -29.12
C ILE A 447 0.07 -30.04 -28.80
N PRO A 448 -0.66 -30.82 -29.61
CA PRO A 448 -0.85 -32.25 -29.38
C PRO A 448 0.47 -33.02 -29.34
N ARG A 449 0.58 -33.94 -28.38
CA ARG A 449 1.74 -34.85 -28.23
C ARG A 449 1.36 -36.22 -28.81
N THR A 450 2.07 -36.65 -29.84
CA THR A 450 1.75 -37.85 -30.63
C THR A 450 2.96 -38.81 -30.73
N THR A 451 2.73 -40.01 -31.26
CA THR A 451 3.78 -41.00 -31.51
C THR A 451 4.34 -40.85 -32.92
N MET A 452 5.39 -41.61 -33.25
CA MET A 452 5.99 -41.63 -34.60
C MET A 452 5.03 -42.18 -35.68
N GLU A 453 3.99 -42.90 -35.26
CA GLU A 453 3.00 -43.54 -36.15
C GLU A 453 1.96 -42.54 -36.64
N THR A 454 1.69 -41.49 -35.86
CA THR A 454 0.70 -40.47 -36.21
C THR A 454 1.27 -39.48 -37.21
N SER A 455 0.67 -39.43 -38.40
CA SER A 455 1.04 -38.47 -39.44
C SER A 455 0.60 -37.05 -39.07
N LEU A 456 1.41 -36.05 -39.41
CA LEU A 456 1.07 -34.64 -39.21
C LEU A 456 -0.21 -34.25 -39.96
N HIS A 457 -0.52 -34.88 -41.10
CA HIS A 457 -1.73 -34.61 -41.87
C HIS A 457 -3.02 -35.07 -41.20
N GLU A 458 -2.93 -35.99 -40.22
CA GLU A 458 -4.06 -36.43 -39.39
C GLU A 458 -4.40 -35.41 -38.30
N MET A 459 -3.50 -34.45 -38.03
CA MET A 459 -3.75 -33.40 -37.06
C MET A 459 -4.83 -32.42 -37.55
N ALA A 460 -5.63 -31.95 -36.60
CA ALA A 460 -6.61 -30.92 -36.85
C ALA A 460 -5.93 -29.64 -37.35
N GLN A 461 -6.54 -28.98 -38.32
CA GLN A 461 -6.09 -27.67 -38.77
C GLN A 461 -6.45 -26.64 -37.70
N VAL A 462 -5.45 -25.91 -37.23
CA VAL A 462 -5.62 -24.79 -36.32
C VAL A 462 -5.66 -23.51 -37.12
N HIS A 463 -6.69 -22.71 -36.86
CA HIS A 463 -6.94 -21.46 -37.53
C HIS A 463 -6.60 -20.29 -36.60
N LEU A 464 -5.40 -19.74 -36.75
CA LEU A 464 -4.91 -18.65 -35.93
C LEU A 464 -5.36 -17.30 -36.49
N LYS A 465 -5.96 -16.48 -35.64
CA LYS A 465 -6.26 -15.08 -35.99
C LYS A 465 -4.95 -14.31 -36.02
N LEU A 466 -4.70 -13.61 -37.13
CA LEU A 466 -3.55 -12.72 -37.23
C LEU A 466 -3.86 -11.41 -36.51
N THR A 467 -2.91 -10.93 -35.72
CA THR A 467 -3.03 -9.71 -34.94
C THR A 467 -1.85 -8.77 -35.20
N LYS A 468 -2.05 -7.48 -34.94
CA LYS A 468 -0.97 -6.49 -34.83
C LYS A 468 -0.94 -5.87 -33.43
N PRO A 469 0.22 -5.50 -32.91
CA PRO A 469 0.29 -4.68 -31.71
C PRO A 469 -0.30 -3.31 -32.01
N THR A 470 -1.34 -2.91 -31.29
CA THR A 470 -2.03 -1.62 -31.48
C THR A 470 -1.99 -0.74 -30.22
N ASN A 471 -1.94 -1.35 -29.04
CA ASN A 471 -1.93 -0.63 -27.77
C ASN A 471 -0.51 -0.21 -27.37
N GLN A 472 -0.24 1.09 -27.38
CA GLN A 472 1.06 1.66 -26.95
C GLN A 472 1.14 1.87 -25.43
N ASP A 473 0.03 1.80 -24.72
CA ASP A 473 -0.12 2.35 -23.37
C ASP A 473 -0.23 1.29 -22.27
N THR A 474 0.30 0.08 -22.52
CA THR A 474 0.30 -0.98 -21.49
C THR A 474 1.36 -0.71 -20.42
N ASN A 475 1.08 -1.14 -19.18
CA ASN A 475 2.04 -0.99 -18.07
C ASN A 475 3.40 -1.64 -18.40
N ILE A 476 3.39 -2.80 -19.07
CA ILE A 476 4.62 -3.50 -19.50
C ILE A 476 5.45 -2.65 -20.47
N ILE A 477 4.82 -2.04 -21.48
CA ILE A 477 5.52 -1.17 -22.43
C ILE A 477 6.13 0.01 -21.69
N LYS A 478 5.38 0.64 -20.77
CA LYS A 478 5.89 1.75 -19.95
C LYS A 478 7.10 1.32 -19.13
N VAL A 479 7.09 0.16 -18.48
CA VAL A 479 8.26 -0.33 -17.71
C VAL A 479 9.46 -0.57 -18.63
N LEU A 480 9.26 -1.22 -19.78
CA LEU A 480 10.33 -1.45 -20.76
C LEU A 480 10.90 -0.13 -21.33
N GLU A 481 10.06 0.89 -21.52
CA GLU A 481 10.51 2.22 -21.94
C GLU A 481 11.31 2.95 -20.87
N HIS A 482 11.12 2.66 -19.58
CA HIS A 482 11.98 3.20 -18.51
C HIS A 482 13.38 2.56 -18.49
N ARG A 483 13.53 1.33 -19.01
CA ARG A 483 14.80 0.58 -19.05
C ARG A 483 15.70 0.94 -20.24
N GLN A 484 15.86 2.24 -20.54
CA GLN A 484 16.68 2.70 -21.68
C GLN A 484 18.17 2.32 -21.59
N GLY A 485 18.67 2.06 -20.38
CA GLY A 485 20.05 1.59 -20.16
C GLY A 485 20.27 0.14 -20.59
N GLU A 486 19.22 -0.65 -20.75
CA GLU A 486 19.31 -2.06 -21.13
C GLU A 486 19.14 -2.24 -22.63
N LYS A 487 20.16 -2.79 -23.29
CA LYS A 487 20.15 -3.01 -24.74
C LYS A 487 18.96 -3.85 -25.19
N LEU A 488 18.63 -4.89 -24.45
CA LEU A 488 17.54 -5.82 -24.77
C LEU A 488 16.17 -5.14 -24.73
N ALA A 489 15.89 -4.33 -23.70
CA ALA A 489 14.65 -3.53 -23.61
C ALA A 489 14.56 -2.52 -24.75
N LYS A 490 15.66 -1.79 -25.03
CA LYS A 490 15.74 -0.79 -26.09
C LYS A 490 15.50 -1.39 -27.48
N ASP A 491 16.16 -2.51 -27.78
CA ASP A 491 16.02 -3.20 -29.07
C ASP A 491 14.60 -3.76 -29.24
N PHE A 492 14.00 -4.27 -28.17
CA PHE A 492 12.61 -4.73 -28.16
C PHE A 492 11.62 -3.58 -28.44
N ILE A 493 11.71 -2.48 -27.69
CA ILE A 493 10.82 -1.31 -27.90
C ILE A 493 10.99 -0.73 -29.30
N LYS A 494 12.22 -0.65 -29.83
CA LYS A 494 12.46 -0.19 -31.20
C LYS A 494 11.75 -1.09 -32.22
N LYS A 495 11.90 -2.42 -32.09
CA LYS A 495 11.20 -3.39 -32.96
C LYS A 495 9.68 -3.27 -32.81
N LEU A 496 9.18 -3.15 -31.58
CA LEU A 496 7.76 -3.01 -31.33
C LEU A 496 7.18 -1.77 -32.00
N LYS A 497 7.81 -0.60 -31.83
CA LYS A 497 7.39 0.66 -32.49
C LYS A 497 7.32 0.51 -34.00
N THR A 498 8.28 -0.17 -34.65
CA THR A 498 8.23 -0.43 -36.10
C THR A 498 7.05 -1.33 -36.53
N LYS A 499 6.60 -2.25 -35.67
CA LYS A 499 5.42 -3.09 -35.94
C LYS A 499 4.10 -2.33 -35.84
N MET A 500 4.08 -1.22 -35.09
CA MET A 500 2.87 -0.43 -34.79
C MET A 500 2.62 0.70 -35.79
N VAL A 501 3.60 1.07 -36.62
CA VAL A 501 3.41 2.10 -37.65
C VAL A 501 2.45 1.57 -38.72
N VAL A 502 1.30 2.23 -38.86
CA VAL A 502 0.38 2.02 -39.98
C VAL A 502 0.94 2.82 -41.18
N PRO A 503 1.03 2.24 -42.39
CA PRO A 503 1.39 3.01 -43.58
C PRO A 503 0.43 4.20 -43.75
N SER A 504 1.00 5.40 -43.78
CA SER A 504 0.29 6.61 -44.17
C SER A 504 -0.04 6.53 -45.66
N ASN A 505 -1.31 6.24 -45.98
CA ASN A 505 -1.84 6.39 -47.33
C ASN A 505 -1.87 7.89 -47.68
N ASN A 506 -0.77 8.41 -48.24
CA ASN A 506 -0.79 9.66 -48.98
C ASN A 506 -1.52 9.40 -50.30
N VAL A 507 -2.84 9.54 -50.28
CA VAL A 507 -3.63 9.73 -51.50
C VAL A 507 -3.36 11.17 -51.96
N GLU A 508 -2.33 11.35 -52.78
CA GLU A 508 -2.24 12.55 -53.61
C GLU A 508 -3.42 12.52 -54.59
N THR A 509 -4.43 13.32 -54.27
CA THR A 509 -5.50 13.68 -55.19
C THR A 509 -4.89 14.48 -56.34
N HIS A 510 -4.51 13.80 -57.42
CA HIS A 510 -4.35 14.45 -58.72
C HIS A 510 -5.72 14.92 -59.21
N ASN A 511 -6.07 16.16 -58.87
CA ASN A 511 -7.10 16.92 -59.59
C ASN A 511 -6.51 17.29 -60.95
N GLY A 512 -6.97 16.61 -62.00
CA GLY A 512 -6.80 17.05 -63.38
C GLY A 512 -7.73 18.24 -63.67
N ASN A 513 -7.13 19.32 -64.18
CA ASN A 513 -7.81 20.34 -65.00
C ASN A 513 -7.47 20.08 -66.45
#